data_AF-A0A9W4GUY2-F1
#
_entry.id   AF-A0A9W4GUY2-F1
#
_cell.length_a   1.000
_cell.length_b   1.000
_cell.length_c   1.000
_cell.angle_alpha   90.00
_cell.angle_beta   90.00
_cell.angle_gamma   90.00
#
_symmetry.space_group_name_H-M   'P 1'
#
loop_
_entity.id
_entity.type
_entity.pdbx_description
1 polymer ?
#
loop_
_entity_poly.entity_id
_entity_poly.type
_entity_poly.pdbx_seq_one_letter_code
_entity_poly.pdbx_strand_id
1 'polypeptide(L)'
;MVDGERIDGVWCHVWRRSRWDSRYFIDDLIVFADGAIRCEERTDLSGLEKLLASDRIAVTEPGAPTLPDEPSKWLSRRSEPLTPEGFLREVADKIEELNGRPTAGQRCWDAIQHFQQEPSELNRTLLRDAYVAVPPHRRIYVLGDMDRQDRPLRILLTEIGVAVDGDGPTVTADMHQEALAYFGPSPVKVDTRSCVTRRA
;
A
#
# COMPACT_ATOMS: atom_id res chain seq x y z
N MET A 1 28.57 8.68 -3.36
CA MET A 1 29.97 8.37 -3.03
C MET A 1 30.27 8.97 -1.68
N VAL A 2 30.03 8.22 -0.60
CA VAL A 2 30.59 8.50 0.73
C VAL A 2 31.23 7.16 1.11
N ASP A 3 32.56 7.14 1.26
CA ASP A 3 33.41 6.02 1.67
C ASP A 3 33.49 4.74 0.83
N GLY A 4 33.17 4.79 -0.47
CA GLY A 4 33.45 3.66 -1.38
C GLY A 4 32.60 2.40 -1.14
N GLU A 5 31.64 2.48 -0.23
CA GLU A 5 30.64 1.44 0.01
C GLU A 5 29.44 1.68 -0.93
N ARG A 6 29.05 0.64 -1.67
CA ARG A 6 27.85 0.67 -2.51
C ARG A 6 26.65 0.53 -1.58
N ILE A 7 25.99 1.65 -1.29
CA ILE A 7 24.71 1.62 -0.59
C ILE A 7 23.62 1.35 -1.63
N ASP A 8 22.93 0.22 -1.51
CA ASP A 8 21.79 -0.08 -2.35
C ASP A 8 20.70 0.98 -2.14
N GLY A 9 20.09 1.38 -3.25
CA GLY A 9 19.08 2.42 -3.26
C GLY A 9 18.08 2.21 -4.37
N VAL A 10 16.90 2.76 -4.15
CA VAL A 10 15.84 2.85 -5.16
C VAL A 10 15.65 4.31 -5.54
N TRP A 11 15.12 4.55 -6.73
CA TRP A 11 14.86 5.90 -7.22
C TRP A 11 13.47 6.02 -7.80
N CYS A 12 12.90 7.23 -7.73
CA CYS A 12 11.67 7.61 -8.40
C CYS A 12 11.75 9.08 -8.85
N HIS A 13 10.83 9.47 -9.73
CA HIS A 13 10.72 10.85 -10.18
C HIS A 13 9.81 11.68 -9.27
N VAL A 14 10.21 12.91 -9.01
CA VAL A 14 9.40 13.92 -8.31
C VAL A 14 9.47 15.26 -9.06
N TRP A 15 8.54 16.16 -8.77
CA TRP A 15 8.56 17.53 -9.28
C TRP A 15 9.26 18.44 -8.28
N ARG A 16 10.48 18.89 -8.59
CA ARG A 16 11.22 19.81 -7.73
C ARG A 16 10.97 21.25 -8.16
N ARG A 17 10.72 22.13 -7.19
CA ARG A 17 10.60 23.57 -7.42
C ARG A 17 11.97 24.23 -7.49
N SER A 18 12.21 24.95 -8.58
CA SER A 18 13.36 25.82 -8.77
C SER A 18 13.49 26.84 -7.63
N ARG A 19 14.73 27.04 -7.16
CA ARG A 19 15.10 28.08 -6.18
C ARG A 19 14.99 29.49 -6.76
N TRP A 20 15.06 29.63 -8.08
CA TRP A 20 15.30 30.92 -8.73
C TRP A 20 14.05 31.52 -9.35
N ASP A 21 13.16 30.69 -9.88
CA ASP A 21 12.01 31.16 -10.69
C ASP A 21 10.71 30.42 -10.39
N SER A 22 10.66 29.64 -9.30
CA SER A 22 9.48 28.88 -8.84
C SER A 22 8.87 27.90 -9.84
N ARG A 23 9.51 27.65 -10.99
CA ARG A 23 9.09 26.62 -11.94
C ARG A 23 9.41 25.24 -11.39
N TYR A 24 8.61 24.25 -11.76
CA TYR A 24 8.86 22.85 -11.44
C TYR A 24 9.50 22.13 -12.61
N PHE A 25 10.35 21.17 -12.31
CA PHE A 25 10.90 20.21 -13.27
C PHE A 25 11.00 18.84 -12.60
N ILE A 26 11.04 17.81 -13.43
CA ILE A 26 11.23 16.44 -12.98
C ILE A 26 12.68 16.28 -12.51
N ASP A 27 12.85 15.71 -11.33
CA ASP A 27 14.14 15.37 -10.74
C ASP A 27 14.08 13.96 -10.14
N ASP A 28 15.25 13.36 -9.93
CA ASP A 28 15.36 12.04 -9.31
C ASP A 28 15.45 12.17 -7.80
N LEU A 29 14.53 11.50 -7.11
CA LEU A 29 14.61 11.25 -5.69
C LEU A 29 15.17 9.84 -5.48
N ILE A 30 16.31 9.77 -4.79
CA ILE A 30 16.97 8.49 -4.45
C ILE A 30 16.85 8.23 -2.96
N VAL A 31 16.41 7.03 -2.60
CA VAL A 31 16.31 6.53 -1.23
C VAL A 31 17.38 5.47 -1.01
N PHE A 32 18.14 5.60 0.07
CA PHE A 32 19.23 4.70 0.45
C PHE A 32 18.85 3.83 1.65
N ALA A 33 19.48 2.66 1.77
CA ALA A 33 19.24 1.73 2.88
C ALA A 33 19.50 2.37 4.27
N ASP A 34 20.43 3.30 4.38
CA ASP A 34 20.73 4.02 5.63
C ASP A 34 19.67 5.06 6.03
N GLY A 35 18.57 5.16 5.28
CA GLY A 35 17.49 6.12 5.49
C GLY A 35 17.78 7.51 4.93
N ALA A 36 18.94 7.72 4.30
CA ALA A 36 19.17 8.95 3.58
C ALA A 36 18.34 9.02 2.30
N ILE A 37 17.93 10.24 1.99
CA ILE A 37 17.16 10.60 0.80
C ILE A 37 17.94 11.70 0.08
N ARG A 38 18.04 11.63 -1.24
CA ARG A 38 18.70 12.66 -2.05
C ARG A 38 17.78 13.14 -3.14
N CYS A 39 17.51 14.44 -3.16
CA CYS A 39 16.87 15.17 -4.25
C CYS A 39 17.52 16.56 -4.29
N GLU A 40 18.43 16.78 -5.23
CA GLU A 40 19.46 17.85 -5.21
C GLU A 40 20.41 17.73 -4.00
N GLU A 41 19.91 17.98 -2.80
CA GLU A 41 20.62 17.87 -1.52
C GLU A 41 20.28 16.56 -0.80
N ARG A 42 21.15 16.14 0.13
CA ARG A 42 20.92 14.96 0.98
C ARG A 42 20.11 15.35 2.21
N THR A 43 19.15 14.53 2.57
CA THR A 43 18.22 14.73 3.69
C THR A 43 17.77 13.37 4.27
N ASP A 44 16.88 13.40 5.26
CA ASP A 44 16.23 12.22 5.85
C ASP A 44 14.71 12.31 5.66
N LEU A 45 13.95 11.36 6.24
CA LEU A 45 12.49 11.34 6.11
C LEU A 45 11.82 12.61 6.65
N SER A 46 12.31 13.18 7.75
CA SER A 46 11.78 14.43 8.31
C SER A 46 12.09 15.64 7.42
N GLY A 47 13.25 15.66 6.79
CA GLY A 47 13.59 16.68 5.82
C GLY A 47 12.79 16.55 4.53
N LEU A 48 12.52 15.33 4.04
CA LEU A 48 11.60 15.11 2.92
C LEU A 48 10.18 15.61 3.25
N GLU A 49 9.67 15.31 4.44
CA GLU A 49 8.37 15.81 4.92
C GLU A 49 8.31 17.35 4.87
N LYS A 50 9.37 18.04 5.33
CA LYS A 50 9.45 19.51 5.23
C LYS A 50 9.49 20.01 3.80
N LEU A 51 10.19 19.31 2.90
CA LEU A 51 10.26 19.67 1.48
C LEU A 51 8.91 19.51 0.77
N LEU A 52 8.17 18.46 1.12
CA LEU A 52 6.81 18.23 0.66
C LEU A 52 5.85 19.30 1.19
N ALA A 53 5.88 19.57 2.50
CA ALA A 53 5.01 20.55 3.15
C ALA A 53 5.26 22.01 2.71
N SER A 54 6.45 22.30 2.17
CA SER A 54 6.83 23.63 1.67
C SER A 54 6.70 23.78 0.16
N ASP A 55 6.09 22.81 -0.53
CA ASP A 55 5.96 22.76 -1.99
C ASP A 55 7.33 22.87 -2.71
N ARG A 56 8.41 22.45 -2.05
CA ARG A 56 9.74 22.37 -2.66
C ARG A 56 9.89 21.11 -3.48
N ILE A 57 9.16 20.07 -3.09
CA ILE A 57 8.96 18.83 -3.84
C ILE A 57 7.44 18.60 -3.93
N ALA A 58 6.96 18.25 -5.11
CA ALA A 58 5.61 17.77 -5.36
C ALA A 58 5.66 16.35 -5.94
N VAL A 59 4.67 15.53 -5.57
CA VAL A 59 4.58 14.10 -5.94
C VAL A 59 3.73 13.86 -7.18
N THR A 60 3.02 14.90 -7.61
CA THR A 60 2.24 14.98 -8.85
C THR A 60 2.60 16.26 -9.58
N GLU A 61 2.24 16.34 -10.86
CA GLU A 61 2.51 17.52 -11.68
C GLU A 61 1.78 18.76 -11.12
N PRO A 62 2.51 19.83 -10.77
CA PRO A 62 1.88 21.04 -10.26
C PRO A 62 1.02 21.71 -11.33
N GLY A 63 -0.24 21.99 -11.00
CA GLY A 63 -1.20 22.55 -11.94
C GLY A 63 -1.85 21.53 -12.88
N ALA A 64 -1.59 20.22 -12.68
CA ALA A 64 -2.35 19.19 -13.37
C ALA A 64 -3.85 19.35 -13.11
N PRO A 65 -4.71 19.11 -14.12
CA PRO A 65 -6.15 19.17 -13.93
C PRO A 65 -6.60 18.20 -12.83
N THR A 66 -7.42 18.68 -11.91
CA THR A 66 -8.09 17.81 -10.95
C THR A 66 -8.99 16.85 -11.72
N LEU A 67 -8.83 15.56 -11.47
CA LEU A 67 -9.77 14.56 -11.99
C LEU A 67 -11.14 14.82 -11.36
N PRO A 68 -12.24 14.66 -12.12
CA PRO A 68 -13.57 14.77 -11.54
C PRO A 68 -13.73 13.77 -10.41
N ASP A 69 -14.44 14.19 -9.37
CA ASP A 69 -14.81 13.34 -8.25
C ASP A 69 -15.53 12.10 -8.77
N GLU A 70 -15.16 10.93 -8.24
CA GLU A 70 -15.92 9.74 -8.56
C GLU A 70 -17.25 9.78 -7.83
N PRO A 71 -18.34 9.41 -8.52
CA PRO A 71 -19.65 9.36 -7.89
C PRO A 71 -19.73 8.30 -6.78
N SER A 72 -18.78 7.35 -6.75
CA SER A 72 -18.68 6.34 -5.71
C SER A 72 -17.25 5.84 -5.51
N LYS A 73 -16.77 5.87 -4.26
CA LYS A 73 -15.50 5.28 -3.83
C LYS A 73 -15.57 3.76 -3.84
N TRP A 74 -16.73 3.18 -3.50
CA TRP A 74 -16.90 1.73 -3.56
C TRP A 74 -16.83 1.17 -4.98
N LEU A 75 -17.49 1.84 -5.94
CA LEU A 75 -17.51 1.40 -7.35
C LEU A 75 -16.24 1.75 -8.11
N SER A 76 -15.44 2.68 -7.59
CA SER A 76 -14.15 3.03 -8.16
C SER A 76 -13.24 1.81 -8.29
N ARG A 77 -12.52 1.80 -9.40
CA ARG A 77 -11.41 0.87 -9.65
C ARG A 77 -10.07 1.59 -9.61
N ARG A 78 -10.07 2.91 -9.43
CA ARG A 78 -8.86 3.75 -9.36
C ARG A 78 -8.25 3.64 -7.98
N SER A 79 -6.92 3.73 -7.91
CA SER A 79 -6.26 3.91 -6.62
C SER A 79 -6.65 5.26 -6.03
N GLU A 80 -6.61 5.38 -4.71
CA GLU A 80 -6.62 6.70 -4.08
C GLU A 80 -5.46 7.55 -4.65
N PRO A 81 -5.63 8.88 -4.78
CA PRO A 81 -4.57 9.74 -5.29
C PRO A 81 -3.28 9.63 -4.47
N LEU A 82 -2.13 9.77 -5.13
CA LEU A 82 -0.85 9.91 -4.44
C LEU A 82 -0.79 11.27 -3.74
N THR A 83 -0.82 11.27 -2.41
CA THR A 83 -0.65 12.47 -1.58
C THR A 83 0.78 12.58 -1.06
N PRO A 84 1.23 13.77 -0.59
CA PRO A 84 2.51 13.91 0.09
C PRO A 84 2.70 12.94 1.27
N GLU A 85 1.66 12.73 2.09
CA GLU A 85 1.71 11.81 3.23
C GLU A 85 1.77 10.35 2.77
N GLY A 86 1.02 9.99 1.72
CA GLY A 86 1.08 8.67 1.10
C GLY A 86 2.45 8.37 0.52
N PHE A 87 3.06 9.36 -0.14
CA PHE A 87 4.42 9.26 -0.68
C PHE A 87 5.47 9.13 0.42
N LEU A 88 5.34 9.89 1.53
CA LEU A 88 6.24 9.78 2.67
C LEU A 88 6.22 8.37 3.28
N ARG A 89 5.02 7.77 3.38
CA ARG A 89 4.87 6.37 3.81
C ARG A 89 5.49 5.39 2.83
N GLU A 90 5.34 5.62 1.52
CA GLU A 90 5.99 4.80 0.50
C GLU A 90 7.52 4.86 0.61
N VAL A 91 8.10 6.04 0.82
CA VAL A 91 9.55 6.20 1.02
C VAL A 91 10.01 5.49 2.29
N ALA A 92 9.27 5.61 3.39
CA ALA A 92 9.55 4.86 4.62
C ALA A 92 9.53 3.34 4.36
N ASP A 93 8.56 2.85 3.58
CA ASP A 93 8.45 1.43 3.23
C ASP A 93 9.63 0.97 2.36
N LYS A 94 10.14 1.82 1.47
CA LYS A 94 11.36 1.54 0.70
C LYS A 94 12.60 1.44 1.57
N ILE A 95 12.68 2.22 2.64
CA ILE A 95 13.77 2.08 3.62
C ILE A 95 13.66 0.72 4.32
N GLU A 96 12.46 0.29 4.73
CA GLU A 96 12.27 -1.06 5.31
C GLU A 96 12.69 -2.17 4.34
N GLU A 97 12.24 -2.10 3.09
CA GLU A 97 12.56 -3.07 2.03
C GLU A 97 14.06 -3.17 1.78
N LEU A 98 14.76 -2.03 1.66
CA LEU A 98 16.21 -1.98 1.48
C LEU A 98 16.98 -2.57 2.66
N ASN A 99 16.41 -2.55 3.87
CA ASN A 99 16.98 -3.17 5.06
C ASN A 99 16.54 -4.64 5.26
N GLY A 100 15.79 -5.22 4.32
CA GLY A 100 15.25 -6.57 4.46
C GLY A 100 14.24 -6.72 5.60
N ARG A 101 13.64 -5.61 6.03
CA ARG A 101 12.59 -5.59 7.06
C ARG A 101 11.20 -5.62 6.40
N PRO A 102 10.17 -6.15 7.09
CA PRO A 102 8.83 -6.22 6.51
C PRO A 102 8.31 -4.85 6.08
N THR A 103 7.74 -4.77 4.89
CA THR A 103 6.99 -3.60 4.40
C THR A 103 5.61 -3.52 5.06
N ALA A 104 4.91 -2.40 4.91
CA ALA A 104 3.54 -2.23 5.38
C ALA A 104 2.60 -3.23 4.73
N GLY A 105 2.80 -3.53 3.44
CA GLY A 105 2.05 -4.56 2.73
C GLY A 105 2.29 -5.97 3.31
N GLN A 106 3.55 -6.31 3.62
CA GLN A 106 3.88 -7.58 4.26
C GLN A 106 3.29 -7.69 5.67
N ARG A 107 3.42 -6.64 6.49
CA ARG A 107 2.78 -6.58 7.82
C ARG A 107 1.26 -6.69 7.75
N CYS A 108 0.64 -6.13 6.70
CA CYS A 108 -0.80 -6.28 6.47
C CYS A 108 -1.14 -7.74 6.18
N TRP A 109 -0.38 -8.43 5.33
CA TRP A 109 -0.54 -9.87 5.10
C TRP A 109 -0.34 -10.71 6.37
N ASP A 110 0.67 -10.40 7.19
CA ASP A 110 0.87 -11.09 8.48
C ASP A 110 -0.35 -10.92 9.39
N ALA A 111 -0.90 -9.70 9.47
CA ALA A 111 -2.10 -9.43 10.25
C ALA A 111 -3.34 -10.14 9.70
N ILE A 112 -3.45 -10.30 8.37
CA ILE A 112 -4.50 -11.14 7.75
C ILE A 112 -4.36 -12.57 8.26
N GLN A 113 -3.17 -13.15 8.16
CA GLN A 113 -2.93 -14.54 8.59
C GLN A 113 -3.25 -14.74 10.08
N HIS A 114 -2.86 -13.81 10.94
CA HIS A 114 -3.20 -13.86 12.37
C HIS A 114 -4.71 -13.79 12.61
N PHE A 115 -5.40 -12.86 11.96
CA PHE A 115 -6.86 -12.75 12.08
C PHE A 115 -7.59 -13.99 11.57
N GLN A 116 -7.07 -14.66 10.54
CA GLN A 116 -7.66 -15.92 10.05
C GLN A 116 -7.52 -17.08 11.02
N GLN A 117 -6.36 -17.18 11.68
CA GLN A 117 -6.10 -18.22 12.66
C GLN A 117 -6.95 -18.03 13.91
N GLU A 118 -7.14 -16.76 14.32
CA GLU A 118 -7.92 -16.40 15.48
C GLU A 118 -8.78 -15.15 15.18
N PRO A 119 -10.00 -15.33 14.65
CA PRO A 119 -10.92 -14.23 14.40
C PRO A 119 -11.42 -13.64 15.72
N SER A 120 -10.79 -12.56 16.17
CA SER A 120 -11.16 -11.80 17.37
C SER A 120 -11.21 -10.30 17.08
N GLU A 121 -11.96 -9.53 17.85
CA GLU A 121 -11.99 -8.06 17.68
C GLU A 121 -10.64 -7.39 17.92
N LEU A 122 -9.80 -7.99 18.77
CA LEU A 122 -8.40 -7.56 18.95
C LEU A 122 -7.62 -7.75 17.64
N ASN A 123 -7.64 -8.96 17.07
CA ASN A 123 -6.92 -9.25 15.82
C ASN A 123 -7.51 -8.46 14.63
N ARG A 124 -8.81 -8.18 14.62
CA ARG A 124 -9.45 -7.31 13.62
C ARG A 124 -8.96 -5.88 13.72
N THR A 125 -8.74 -5.38 14.93
CA THR A 125 -8.17 -4.04 15.17
C THR A 125 -6.72 -3.98 14.71
N LEU A 126 -5.90 -4.99 15.04
CA LEU A 126 -4.52 -5.09 14.55
C LEU A 126 -4.46 -5.15 13.01
N LEU A 127 -5.36 -5.90 12.38
CA LEU A 127 -5.50 -5.93 10.93
C LEU A 127 -5.90 -4.57 10.37
N ARG A 128 -6.83 -3.86 11.01
CA ARG A 128 -7.23 -2.51 10.61
C ARG A 128 -6.03 -1.55 10.63
N ASP A 129 -5.25 -1.57 11.70
CA ASP A 129 -4.08 -0.72 11.86
C ASP A 129 -3.02 -1.03 10.80
N ALA A 130 -2.75 -2.31 10.56
CA ALA A 130 -1.82 -2.75 9.53
C ALA A 130 -2.27 -2.35 8.12
N TYR A 131 -3.57 -2.46 7.81
CA TYR A 131 -4.15 -2.03 6.53
C TYR A 131 -4.06 -0.51 6.35
N VAL A 132 -4.36 0.29 7.37
CA VAL A 132 -4.27 1.75 7.32
C VAL A 132 -2.81 2.23 7.18
N ALA A 133 -1.85 1.45 7.68
CA ALA A 133 -0.42 1.73 7.51
C ALA A 133 0.05 1.59 6.05
N VAL A 134 -0.59 0.74 5.23
CA VAL A 134 -0.31 0.67 3.79
C VAL A 134 -0.63 2.04 3.14
N PRO A 135 0.28 2.60 2.31
CA PRO A 135 0.04 3.87 1.63
C PRO A 135 -1.30 3.84 0.87
N PRO A 136 -2.16 4.87 0.97
CA PRO A 136 -3.52 4.80 0.44
C PRO A 136 -3.62 4.42 -1.04
N HIS A 137 -2.77 5.00 -1.89
CA HIS A 137 -2.69 4.70 -3.32
C HIS A 137 -2.16 3.29 -3.63
N ARG A 138 -1.58 2.59 -2.64
CA ARG A 138 -1.09 1.21 -2.75
C ARG A 138 -2.09 0.17 -2.25
N ARG A 139 -3.09 0.55 -1.44
CA ARG A 139 -4.03 -0.39 -0.79
C ARG A 139 -4.77 -1.26 -1.78
N ILE A 140 -5.23 -0.72 -2.90
CA ILE A 140 -5.95 -1.48 -3.93
C ILE A 140 -5.15 -2.66 -4.50
N TYR A 141 -3.82 -2.65 -4.34
CA TYR A 141 -2.90 -3.69 -4.81
C TYR A 141 -2.46 -4.64 -3.71
N VAL A 142 -2.80 -4.38 -2.44
CA VAL A 142 -2.22 -5.09 -1.28
C VAL A 142 -2.49 -6.59 -1.33
N LEU A 143 -3.65 -7.01 -1.86
CA LEU A 143 -4.02 -8.42 -1.97
C LEU A 143 -3.48 -9.11 -3.23
N GLY A 144 -2.92 -8.36 -4.19
CA GLY A 144 -2.49 -8.89 -5.50
C GLY A 144 -3.62 -9.41 -6.40
N ASP A 145 -4.86 -9.45 -5.92
CA ASP A 145 -6.06 -9.78 -6.69
C ASP A 145 -6.62 -8.51 -7.34
N MET A 146 -6.36 -8.31 -8.63
CA MET A 146 -6.87 -7.14 -9.35
C MET A 146 -8.36 -7.20 -9.65
N ASP A 147 -9.00 -8.36 -9.57
CA ASP A 147 -10.44 -8.50 -9.81
C ASP A 147 -11.22 -8.03 -8.57
N ARG A 148 -10.73 -8.35 -7.38
CA ARG A 148 -11.36 -7.95 -6.11
C ARG A 148 -10.71 -6.74 -5.44
N GLN A 149 -9.47 -6.40 -5.76
CA GLN A 149 -8.66 -5.36 -5.11
C GLN A 149 -8.64 -5.58 -3.58
N ASP A 150 -8.67 -4.51 -2.78
CA ASP A 150 -8.75 -4.55 -1.32
C ASP A 150 -10.18 -4.68 -0.77
N ARG A 151 -11.19 -4.87 -1.62
CA ARG A 151 -12.60 -4.92 -1.21
C ARG A 151 -12.89 -6.01 -0.15
N PRO A 152 -12.34 -7.23 -0.23
CA PRO A 152 -12.52 -8.22 0.84
C PRO A 152 -12.04 -7.71 2.20
N LEU A 153 -10.91 -7.00 2.25
CA LEU A 153 -10.42 -6.37 3.48
C LEU A 153 -11.36 -5.27 3.96
N ARG A 154 -11.80 -4.39 3.06
CA ARG A 154 -12.70 -3.28 3.42
C ARG A 154 -14.01 -3.78 4.02
N ILE A 155 -14.62 -4.82 3.43
CA ILE A 155 -15.79 -5.50 3.98
C ILE A 155 -15.50 -6.05 5.38
N LEU A 156 -14.40 -6.79 5.54
CA LEU A 156 -14.05 -7.45 6.80
C LEU A 156 -13.77 -6.43 7.93
N LEU A 157 -13.17 -5.30 7.58
CA LEU A 157 -12.85 -4.23 8.52
C LEU A 157 -14.06 -3.36 8.88
N THR A 158 -15.07 -3.28 8.01
CA THR A 158 -16.33 -2.56 8.29
C THR A 158 -17.24 -3.39 9.19
N GLU A 159 -17.92 -2.74 10.14
CA GLU A 159 -18.88 -3.40 11.04
C GLU A 159 -20.15 -3.82 10.31
N ILE A 160 -20.77 -4.93 10.75
CA ILE A 160 -22.05 -5.39 10.22
C ILE A 160 -23.11 -4.32 10.48
N GLY A 161 -23.92 -4.01 9.47
CA GLY A 161 -24.91 -2.93 9.50
C GLY A 161 -24.37 -1.56 9.08
N VAL A 162 -23.06 -1.44 8.80
CA VAL A 162 -22.43 -0.19 8.34
C VAL A 162 -22.10 -0.29 6.85
N ALA A 163 -22.30 0.80 6.10
CA ALA A 163 -21.91 0.90 4.69
C ALA A 163 -20.38 0.92 4.55
N VAL A 164 -19.84 0.07 3.67
CA VAL A 164 -18.40 0.08 3.35
C VAL A 164 -18.01 1.43 2.74
N ASP A 165 -17.03 2.11 3.33
CA ASP A 165 -16.59 3.47 2.95
C ASP A 165 -17.69 4.55 2.87
N GLY A 166 -18.85 4.30 3.48
CA GLY A 166 -19.98 5.22 3.53
C GLY A 166 -20.89 5.22 2.30
N ASP A 167 -20.43 4.69 1.15
CA ASP A 167 -21.19 4.67 -0.12
C ASP A 167 -21.31 3.28 -0.75
N GLY A 168 -20.65 2.28 -0.18
CA GLY A 168 -20.73 0.89 -0.58
C GLY A 168 -21.94 0.16 0.00
N PRO A 169 -22.03 -1.17 -0.22
CA PRO A 169 -23.06 -2.00 0.38
C PRO A 169 -22.98 -1.95 1.91
N THR A 170 -24.13 -2.00 2.57
CA THR A 170 -24.21 -2.24 4.01
C THR A 170 -23.73 -3.65 4.30
N VAL A 171 -22.70 -3.79 5.13
CA VAL A 171 -22.09 -5.08 5.43
C VAL A 171 -23.10 -5.98 6.14
N THR A 172 -23.27 -7.18 5.61
CA THR A 172 -24.06 -8.26 6.23
C THR A 172 -23.15 -9.32 6.84
N ALA A 173 -23.72 -10.20 7.67
CA ALA A 173 -23.01 -11.36 8.19
C ALA A 173 -22.50 -12.26 7.06
N ASP A 174 -23.29 -12.47 6.00
CA ASP A 174 -22.90 -13.26 4.83
C ASP A 174 -21.71 -12.65 4.10
N MET A 175 -21.69 -11.32 3.91
CA MET A 175 -20.54 -10.62 3.31
C MET A 175 -19.27 -10.78 4.16
N HIS A 176 -19.39 -10.75 5.48
CA HIS A 176 -18.27 -11.05 6.39
C HIS A 176 -17.78 -12.49 6.23
N GLN A 177 -18.69 -13.46 6.15
CA GLN A 177 -18.34 -14.87 5.94
C GLN A 177 -17.66 -15.09 4.58
N GLU A 178 -18.15 -14.44 3.51
CA GLU A 178 -17.51 -14.47 2.19
C GLU A 178 -16.12 -13.84 2.21
N ALA A 179 -15.95 -12.71 2.90
CA ALA A 179 -14.64 -12.08 3.06
C ALA A 179 -13.66 -12.96 3.85
N LEU A 180 -14.13 -13.64 4.90
CA LEU A 180 -13.33 -14.63 5.63
C LEU A 180 -12.95 -15.82 4.74
N ALA A 181 -13.90 -16.32 3.95
CA ALA A 181 -13.67 -17.43 3.02
C ALA A 181 -12.69 -17.06 1.90
N TYR A 182 -12.67 -15.79 1.46
CA TYR A 182 -11.70 -15.28 0.50
C TYR A 182 -10.26 -15.49 0.97
N PHE A 183 -9.99 -15.22 2.25
CA PHE A 183 -8.65 -15.42 2.80
C PHE A 183 -8.38 -16.90 3.13
N GLY A 184 -9.43 -17.67 3.44
CA GLY A 184 -9.34 -19.07 3.86
C GLY A 184 -8.53 -19.96 2.89
N PRO A 185 -8.09 -21.14 3.34
CA PRO A 185 -7.30 -22.04 2.51
C PRO A 185 -8.08 -22.34 1.22
N SER A 186 -7.46 -22.03 0.07
CA SER A 186 -7.96 -22.49 -1.22
C SER A 186 -8.21 -24.01 -1.12
N PRO A 187 -9.35 -24.52 -1.62
CA PRO A 187 -9.59 -25.96 -1.60
C PRO A 187 -8.42 -26.61 -2.34
N VAL A 188 -7.66 -27.41 -1.61
CA VAL A 188 -6.57 -28.23 -2.14
C VAL A 188 -7.10 -28.92 -3.39
N LYS A 189 -6.51 -28.64 -4.56
CA LYS A 189 -6.76 -29.46 -5.75
C LYS A 189 -6.25 -30.86 -5.41
N VAL A 190 -7.16 -31.74 -5.00
CA VAL A 190 -6.88 -33.18 -4.89
C VAL A 190 -6.58 -33.65 -6.31
N ASP A 191 -5.30 -33.79 -6.63
CA ASP A 191 -4.88 -34.43 -7.87
C ASP A 191 -5.29 -35.90 -7.79
N THR A 192 -6.40 -36.22 -8.47
CA THR A 192 -6.96 -37.57 -8.54
C THR A 192 -6.19 -38.47 -9.50
N ARG A 193 -5.01 -38.06 -9.98
CA ARG A 193 -4.16 -38.89 -10.86
C ARG A 193 -3.03 -39.59 -10.10
N SER A 194 -3.40 -40.43 -9.14
CA SER A 194 -2.55 -41.56 -8.75
C SER A 194 -3.42 -42.75 -8.36
N CYS A 195 -4.16 -43.27 -9.36
CA CYS A 195 -4.69 -44.62 -9.28
C CYS A 195 -4.69 -45.24 -10.68
N VAL A 196 -3.52 -45.68 -11.17
CA VAL A 196 -3.42 -46.74 -12.18
C VAL A 196 -2.19 -47.59 -11.84
N THR A 197 -2.46 -48.65 -11.08
CA THR A 197 -1.93 -50.03 -11.17
C THR A 197 -0.42 -50.30 -11.25
N ARG A 198 0.06 -50.93 -10.17
CA ARG A 198 1.03 -52.05 -10.24
C ARG A 198 0.46 -53.19 -11.10
N ARG A 199 1.30 -53.80 -11.92
CA ARG A 199 1.42 -55.24 -12.24
C ARG A 199 2.62 -55.36 -13.18
N ALA A 200 3.75 -55.86 -12.69
CA ALA A 200 4.17 -57.26 -12.60
C ALA A 200 5.03 -57.61 -13.81
#